data_AF-A0A0L0QQL0-F1
#
_entry.id   AF-A0A0L0QQL0-F1
#
_cell.length_a   1.000
_cell.length_b   1.000
_cell.length_c   1.000
_cell.angle_alpha   90.00
_cell.angle_beta   90.00
_cell.angle_gamma   90.00
#
_symmetry.space_group_name_H-M   'P 1'
#
loop_
_entity.id
_entity.type
_entity.pdbx_description
1 polymer ?
#
loop_
_entity_poly.entity_id
_entity_poly.type
_entity_poly.pdbx_seq_one_letter_code
_entity_poly.pdbx_strand_id
1 'polypeptide(L)'
;MAWRCKCDCDTYVDVKGIYLTTEETKSCGCLKRDQDKVNLRDMYKASYIDDVNVSLLKSKLRSDNKSGVKGVYYNSNKKLWNAYIGIGGKRLDLGSFKSKSAAIKARKQAEDKYHKPYLQGHDEKRLKKF
;
A
#
# COMPACT_ATOMS: atom_id res chain seq x y z
N MET A 1 -30.26 -3.86 -32.44
CA MET A 1 -29.38 -4.78 -33.18
C MET A 1 -27.99 -4.79 -32.55
N ALA A 2 -27.37 -5.96 -32.47
CA ALA A 2 -26.00 -6.13 -32.00
C ALA A 2 -25.08 -6.40 -33.20
N TRP A 3 -23.87 -5.88 -33.13
CA TRP A 3 -22.81 -6.02 -34.12
C TRP A 3 -21.70 -6.88 -33.53
N ARG A 4 -21.26 -7.89 -34.27
CA ARG A 4 -20.12 -8.71 -33.87
C ARG A 4 -18.83 -8.02 -34.31
N CYS A 5 -18.14 -7.40 -33.37
CA CYS A 5 -16.91 -6.67 -33.63
C CYS A 5 -15.68 -7.54 -33.35
N LYS A 6 -14.65 -7.43 -34.19
CA LYS A 6 -13.31 -7.98 -33.91
C LYS A 6 -12.46 -6.86 -33.32
N CYS A 7 -11.87 -7.07 -32.16
CA CYS A 7 -10.95 -6.12 -31.53
C CYS A 7 -9.49 -6.45 -31.90
N ASP A 8 -8.58 -5.47 -31.78
CA ASP A 8 -7.13 -5.63 -32.00
C ASP A 8 -6.48 -6.68 -31.08
N CYS A 9 -7.14 -7.00 -29.96
CA CYS A 9 -6.81 -8.10 -29.05
C CYS A 9 -7.17 -9.50 -29.61
N ASP A 10 -7.52 -9.60 -30.90
CA ASP A 10 -8.05 -10.77 -31.60
C ASP A 10 -9.30 -11.44 -30.96
N THR A 11 -9.98 -10.73 -30.05
CA THR A 11 -11.22 -11.21 -29.41
C THR A 11 -12.45 -10.62 -30.10
N TYR A 12 -13.49 -11.44 -30.24
CA TYR A 12 -14.80 -11.01 -30.73
C TYR A 12 -15.74 -10.64 -29.59
N VAL A 13 -16.49 -9.56 -29.77
CA VAL A 13 -17.51 -9.10 -28.82
C VAL A 13 -18.77 -8.65 -29.56
N ASP A 14 -19.93 -8.95 -28.99
CA ASP A 14 -21.22 -8.48 -29.52
C ASP A 14 -21.60 -7.17 -28.83
N VAL A 15 -21.72 -6.10 -29.62
CA VAL A 15 -21.93 -4.74 -29.13
C VAL A 15 -23.20 -4.15 -29.76
N LYS A 16 -24.05 -3.52 -28.96
CA LYS A 16 -25.21 -2.80 -29.51
C LYS A 16 -24.73 -1.62 -30.35
N GLY A 17 -25.34 -1.40 -31.51
CA GLY A 17 -24.94 -0.32 -32.44
C GLY A 17 -24.85 1.05 -31.77
N ILE A 18 -25.77 1.34 -30.84
CA ILE A 18 -25.77 2.58 -30.05
C ILE A 18 -24.42 2.85 -29.36
N TYR A 19 -23.79 1.83 -28.77
CA TYR A 19 -22.55 1.97 -28.01
C TYR A 19 -21.31 2.11 -28.90
N LEU A 20 -21.42 1.75 -30.18
CA LEU A 20 -20.37 2.00 -31.17
C LEU A 20 -20.45 3.45 -31.67
N THR A 21 -21.67 3.94 -31.96
CA THR A 21 -21.89 5.31 -32.42
C THR A 21 -21.66 6.38 -31.35
N THR A 22 -21.93 6.06 -30.08
CA THR A 22 -21.65 6.97 -28.94
C THR A 22 -20.21 6.86 -28.42
N GLU A 23 -19.38 6.02 -29.05
CA GLU A 23 -18.01 5.71 -28.61
C GLU A 23 -17.89 5.18 -27.17
N GLU A 24 -18.98 4.69 -26.58
CA GLU A 24 -18.94 4.11 -25.23
C GLU A 24 -18.20 2.76 -25.22
N THR A 25 -18.30 1.97 -26.31
CA THR A 25 -17.55 0.72 -26.46
C THR A 25 -16.36 0.90 -27.39
N LYS A 26 -15.17 1.07 -26.80
CA LYS A 26 -13.91 1.27 -27.53
C LYS A 26 -13.05 0.02 -27.69
N SER A 27 -13.36 -1.06 -26.97
CA SER A 27 -12.54 -2.29 -27.00
C SER A 27 -13.29 -3.52 -26.49
N CYS A 28 -12.68 -4.70 -26.65
CA CYS A 28 -13.11 -5.97 -26.05
C CYS A 28 -13.04 -5.98 -24.50
N GLY A 29 -12.63 -4.86 -23.87
CA GLY A 29 -12.24 -4.76 -22.47
C GLY A 29 -10.72 -4.78 -22.26
N CYS A 30 -9.92 -5.04 -23.30
CA CYS A 30 -8.45 -4.98 -23.23
C CYS A 30 -7.93 -3.60 -22.85
N LEU A 31 -8.50 -2.53 -23.43
CA LEU A 31 -8.11 -1.15 -23.12
C LEU A 31 -8.21 -0.85 -21.62
N LYS A 32 -9.33 -1.28 -21.00
CA LYS A 32 -9.53 -1.13 -19.56
C LYS A 32 -8.52 -1.96 -18.77
N ARG A 33 -8.28 -3.23 -19.15
CA ARG A 33 -7.31 -4.09 -18.47
C ARG A 33 -5.90 -3.51 -18.51
N ASP A 34 -5.48 -2.95 -19.64
CA ASP A 34 -4.16 -2.36 -19.78
C ASP A 34 -4.05 -1.04 -19.03
N GLN A 35 -5.08 -0.19 -19.10
CA GLN A 35 -5.17 1.00 -18.28
C GLN A 35 -5.13 0.66 -16.78
N ASP A 36 -5.84 -0.38 -16.33
CA ASP A 36 -5.83 -0.83 -14.94
C ASP A 36 -4.44 -1.29 -14.50
N LYS A 37 -3.68 -2.02 -15.35
CA LYS A 37 -2.29 -2.40 -15.05
C LYS A 37 -1.40 -1.17 -14.83
N VAL A 38 -1.53 -0.15 -15.68
CA VAL A 38 -0.77 1.10 -15.55
C VAL A 38 -1.20 1.86 -14.30
N ASN A 39 -2.50 2.05 -14.10
CA ASN A 39 -3.06 2.73 -12.93
C ASN A 39 -2.61 2.06 -11.63
N LEU A 40 -2.61 0.72 -11.56
CA LEU A 40 -2.12 -0.04 -10.41
C LEU A 40 -0.63 0.21 -10.16
N ARG A 41 0.18 0.25 -11.22
CA ARG A 41 1.63 0.53 -11.11
C ARG A 41 1.90 1.95 -10.64
N ASP A 42 1.16 2.93 -11.14
CA ASP A 42 1.28 4.34 -10.75
C ASP A 42 0.76 4.59 -9.32
N MET A 43 -0.38 3.98 -8.95
CA MET A 43 -0.88 3.99 -7.57
C MET A 43 0.14 3.40 -6.61
N TYR A 44 0.73 2.26 -6.97
CA TYR A 44 1.75 1.63 -6.16
C TYR A 44 2.94 2.58 -6.03
N LYS A 45 3.52 3.07 -7.13
CA LYS A 45 4.66 3.99 -7.12
C LYS A 45 4.41 5.27 -6.31
N ALA A 46 3.22 5.85 -6.39
CA ALA A 46 2.85 7.04 -5.62
C ALA A 46 2.84 6.81 -4.10
N SER A 47 2.69 5.56 -3.66
CA SER A 47 2.72 5.20 -2.23
C SER A 47 4.13 4.93 -1.69
N TYR A 48 5.17 4.93 -2.54
CA TYR A 48 6.56 4.66 -2.15
C TYR A 48 7.40 5.94 -2.19
N ILE A 49 8.19 6.15 -1.13
CA ILE A 49 9.26 7.14 -1.08
C ILE A 49 10.54 6.40 -0.69
N ASP A 50 11.57 6.45 -1.54
CA ASP A 50 12.86 5.79 -1.32
C ASP A 50 12.72 4.30 -0.92
N ASP A 51 11.94 3.55 -1.70
CA ASP A 51 11.58 2.14 -1.46
C ASP A 51 10.82 1.86 -0.14
N VAL A 52 10.35 2.90 0.55
CA VAL A 52 9.49 2.79 1.73
C VAL A 52 8.03 3.07 1.36
N ASN A 53 7.16 2.09 1.59
CA ASN A 53 5.73 2.27 1.43
C ASN A 53 5.15 3.12 2.57
N VAL A 54 4.79 4.37 2.26
CA VAL A 54 4.29 5.36 3.23
C VAL A 54 2.87 5.05 3.69
N SER A 55 2.02 4.47 2.83
CA SER A 55 0.64 4.12 3.19
C SER A 55 0.59 3.00 4.24
N LEU A 56 1.54 2.05 4.17
CA LEU A 56 1.70 1.00 5.18
C LEU A 56 2.19 1.52 6.53
N LEU A 57 2.84 2.69 6.60
CA LEU A 57 3.20 3.32 7.87
C LEU A 57 1.96 3.81 8.62
N LYS A 58 0.95 4.32 7.89
CA LYS A 58 -0.32 4.82 8.43
C LYS A 58 -1.42 3.75 8.57
N SER A 59 -1.11 2.49 8.24
CA SER A 59 -2.09 1.40 8.22
C SER A 59 -2.74 1.17 9.58
N LYS A 60 -4.06 0.95 9.60
CA LYS A 60 -4.81 0.55 10.80
C LYS A 60 -4.24 -0.76 11.38
N LEU A 61 -4.35 -0.89 12.71
CA LEU A 61 -4.06 -2.15 13.40
C LEU A 61 -5.04 -3.24 12.96
N ARG A 62 -4.53 -4.46 12.80
CA ARG A 62 -5.37 -5.64 12.59
C ARG A 62 -6.13 -6.00 13.87
N SER A 63 -7.32 -6.58 13.71
CA SER A 63 -8.18 -7.00 14.82
C SER A 63 -7.58 -8.11 15.68
N ASP A 64 -6.70 -8.93 15.11
CA ASP A 64 -6.00 -10.04 15.78
C ASP A 64 -4.76 -9.59 16.59
N ASN A 65 -4.46 -8.28 16.64
CA ASN A 65 -3.35 -7.74 17.42
C ASN A 65 -3.70 -7.66 18.92
N LYS A 66 -3.22 -8.65 19.69
CA LYS A 66 -3.42 -8.73 21.15
C LYS A 66 -2.70 -7.65 21.96
N SER A 67 -1.61 -7.07 21.45
CA SER A 67 -0.84 -6.08 22.21
C SER A 67 -1.40 -4.67 22.10
N GLY A 68 -2.20 -4.40 21.06
CA GLY A 68 -2.75 -3.09 20.73
C GLY A 68 -1.73 -2.12 20.11
N VAL A 69 -0.49 -2.58 19.86
CA VAL A 69 0.59 -1.74 19.31
C VAL A 69 1.32 -2.48 18.20
N LYS A 70 1.54 -1.81 17.06
CA LYS A 70 2.21 -2.40 15.90
C LYS A 70 3.67 -2.71 16.24
N GLY A 71 4.11 -3.92 15.95
CA GLY A 71 5.50 -4.33 16.16
C GLY A 71 5.87 -4.64 17.61
N VAL A 72 4.90 -4.68 18.54
CA VAL A 72 5.12 -5.06 19.94
C VAL A 72 4.38 -6.36 20.23
N TYR A 73 5.06 -7.38 20.75
CA TYR A 73 4.43 -8.65 21.10
C TYR A 73 5.10 -9.29 22.31
N TYR A 74 4.33 -10.11 23.03
CA TYR A 74 4.85 -10.86 24.18
C TYR A 74 5.40 -12.20 23.70
N ASN A 75 6.61 -12.54 24.14
CA ASN A 75 7.21 -13.85 23.92
C ASN A 75 7.09 -14.66 25.22
N SER A 76 6.25 -15.69 25.19
CA SER A 76 5.99 -16.58 26.32
C SER A 76 7.23 -17.36 26.76
N ASN A 77 8.05 -17.83 25.81
CA ASN A 77 9.23 -18.64 26.09
C ASN A 77 10.29 -17.85 26.85
N LYS A 78 10.55 -16.61 26.42
CA LYS A 78 11.52 -15.73 27.09
C LYS A 78 10.91 -14.93 28.26
N LYS A 79 9.58 -14.93 28.41
CA LYS A 79 8.83 -14.07 29.33
C LYS A 79 9.19 -12.58 29.16
N LEU A 80 9.40 -12.14 27.91
CA LEU A 80 9.81 -10.78 27.56
C LEU A 80 8.92 -10.21 26.45
N TRP A 81 8.71 -8.90 26.50
CA TRP A 81 8.08 -8.10 25.46
C TRP A 81 9.10 -7.72 24.39
N ASN A 82 8.90 -8.17 23.16
CA ASN A 82 9.76 -7.80 22.03
C ASN A 82 9.15 -6.63 21.27
N ALA A 83 10.01 -5.73 20.80
CA ALA A 83 9.64 -4.64 19.91
C ALA A 83 10.48 -4.68 18.63
N TYR A 84 9.85 -4.40 17.50
CA TYR A 84 10.52 -4.24 16.21
C TYR A 84 9.88 -3.12 15.40
N ILE A 85 10.62 -2.59 14.42
CA ILE A 85 10.15 -1.63 13.43
C ILE A 85 10.46 -2.15 12.02
N GLY A 86 9.50 -2.03 11.11
CA GLY A 86 9.70 -2.32 9.69
C GLY A 86 9.84 -1.02 8.90
N ILE A 87 10.89 -0.91 8.08
CA ILE A 87 11.14 0.21 7.15
C ILE A 87 11.73 -0.37 5.87
N GLY A 88 11.21 0.01 4.69
CA GLY A 88 11.79 -0.39 3.40
C GLY A 88 11.90 -1.91 3.20
N GLY A 89 10.90 -2.67 3.64
CA GLY A 89 10.90 -4.14 3.58
C GLY A 89 11.83 -4.84 4.57
N LYS A 90 12.65 -4.10 5.34
CA LYS A 90 13.55 -4.66 6.34
C LYS A 90 12.96 -4.53 7.74
N ARG A 91 13.12 -5.58 8.54
CA ARG A 91 12.77 -5.60 9.96
C ARG A 91 14.01 -5.26 10.79
N LEU A 92 13.89 -4.23 11.63
CA LEU A 92 14.88 -3.86 12.63
C LEU A 92 14.33 -4.21 14.02
N ASP A 93 15.02 -5.08 14.74
CA ASP A 93 14.65 -5.42 16.11
C ASP A 93 15.14 -4.33 17.08
N LEU A 94 14.25 -3.88 17.96
CA LEU A 94 14.50 -2.81 18.93
C LEU A 94 14.92 -3.35 20.31
N GLY A 95 14.79 -4.67 20.50
CA GLY A 95 15.16 -5.39 21.70
C GLY A 95 14.01 -6.08 22.42
N SER A 96 14.36 -6.71 23.54
CA SER A 96 13.46 -7.44 24.43
C SER A 96 13.41 -6.74 25.79
N PHE A 97 12.21 -6.53 26.33
CA PHE A 97 11.97 -5.78 27.55
C PHE A 97 11.15 -6.60 28.55
N LYS A 98 11.35 -6.36 29.85
CA LYS A 98 10.55 -7.03 30.90
C LYS A 98 9.11 -6.52 30.94
N SER A 99 8.89 -5.24 30.64
CA SER A 99 7.59 -4.58 30.71
C SER A 99 7.05 -4.19 29.33
N LYS A 100 5.73 -4.32 29.14
CA LYS A 100 5.03 -3.87 27.92
C LYS A 100 5.28 -2.39 27.62
N SER A 101 5.22 -1.53 28.64
CA SER A 101 5.41 -0.09 28.51
C SER A 101 6.78 0.27 27.93
N ALA A 102 7.86 -0.39 28.38
CA ALA A 102 9.20 -0.20 27.84
C ALA A 102 9.30 -0.57 26.35
N ALA A 103 8.68 -1.68 25.94
CA ALA A 103 8.62 -2.08 24.53
C ALA A 103 7.87 -1.06 23.67
N ILE A 104 6.77 -0.48 24.19
CA ILE A 104 6.02 0.59 23.52
C ILE A 104 6.86 1.86 23.41
N LYS A 105 7.59 2.24 24.46
CA LYS A 105 8.47 3.42 24.43
C LYS A 105 9.58 3.27 23.39
N ALA A 106 10.24 2.11 23.35
CA ALA A 106 11.25 1.81 22.34
C ALA A 106 10.66 1.87 20.93
N ARG A 107 9.45 1.34 20.74
CA ARG A 107 8.72 1.42 19.47
C ARG A 107 8.45 2.86 19.05
N LYS A 108 7.95 3.72 19.95
CA LYS A 108 7.65 5.13 19.69
C LYS A 108 8.91 5.92 19.31
N GLN A 109 10.02 5.71 20.03
CA GLN A 109 11.32 6.31 19.71
C GLN A 109 11.80 5.92 18.31
N ALA A 110 11.59 4.65 17.91
CA ALA A 110 11.93 4.19 16.57
C ALA A 110 11.03 4.81 15.49
N GLU A 111 9.73 5.00 15.75
CA GLU A 111 8.82 5.72 14.84
C GLU A 111 9.27 7.17 14.64
N ASP A 112 9.67 7.83 15.73
CA ASP A 112 10.19 9.19 15.67
C ASP A 112 11.46 9.30 14.82
N LYS A 113 12.38 8.33 14.93
CA LYS A 113 13.64 8.34 14.20
C LYS A 113 13.48 7.93 12.73
N TYR A 114 12.70 6.89 12.46
CA TYR A 114 12.69 6.24 11.15
C TYR A 114 11.40 6.42 10.36
N HIS A 115 10.25 6.67 10.98
CA HIS A 115 8.98 6.86 10.26
C HIS A 115 8.69 8.34 9.98
N LYS A 116 9.01 9.26 10.92
CA LYS A 116 8.79 10.71 10.74
C LYS A 116 9.37 11.29 9.44
N PRO A 117 10.61 10.99 9.01
CA PRO A 117 11.17 11.57 7.79
C PRO A 117 10.31 11.30 6.55
N TYR A 118 9.76 10.08 6.44
CA TYR A 118 8.91 9.68 5.32
C TYR A 118 7.48 10.23 5.41
N LEU A 119 7.01 10.53 6.63
CA LEU A 119 5.70 11.11 6.87
C LEU A 119 5.68 12.62 6.61
N GLN A 120 6.74 13.34 7.00
CA GLN A 120 6.87 14.79 6.78
C GLN A 120 7.29 15.16 5.35
N GLY A 121 8.14 14.36 4.70
CA GLY A 121 8.61 14.62 3.33
C GLY A 121 7.54 14.48 2.23
N HIS A 122 6.34 14.02 2.57
CA HIS A 122 5.22 13.82 1.62
C HIS A 122 4.38 15.09 1.38
N ASP A 123 4.45 16.09 2.28
CA ASP A 123 3.74 17.37 2.09
C ASP A 123 4.51 18.32 1.16
N GLU A 124 5.84 18.36 1.26
CA GLU A 124 6.67 19.32 0.52
C GLU A 124 6.82 18.98 -0.97
N LYS A 125 6.85 17.68 -1.33
CA LYS A 125 6.92 17.24 -2.75
C LYS A 125 5.59 17.39 -3.50
N ARG A 126 4.45 17.55 -2.80
CA ARG A 126 3.14 17.79 -3.43
C ARG A 126 2.90 19.27 -3.73
N LEU A 127 3.58 20.17 -3.00
CA LEU A 127 3.57 21.62 -3.17
C LEU A 127 4.44 22.14 -4.33
N LYS A 128 5.21 21.26 -5.00
CA LYS A 128 5.96 21.59 -6.23
C LYS A 128 5.29 21.07 -7.50
N LYS A 129 3.95 21.07 -7.52
CA LYS A 129 3.18 21.06 -8.77
C LYS A 129 2.63 22.46 -8.97
N PHE A 130 3.46 23.34 -9.54
CA PHE A 130 3.00 24.51 -10.28
C PHE A 130 2.93 24.11 -11.76
#